data_AF-A0A831NRN1-F1
#
_entry.id   AF-A0A831NRN1-F1
#
_cell.length_a   1.000
_cell.length_b   1.000
_cell.length_c   1.000
_cell.angle_alpha   90.00
_cell.angle_beta   90.00
_cell.angle_gamma   90.00
#
_symmetry.space_group_name_H-M   'P 1'
#
loop_
_entity.id
_entity.type
_entity.pdbx_description
1 polymer ?
#
loop_
_entity_poly.entity_id
_entity_poly.type
_entity_poly.pdbx_seq_one_letter_code
_entity_poly.pdbx_strand_id
1 'polypeptide(L)'
;MSKAVKVGLTKEEVKEEWNKFLQHNRDILTFHGKPFISVSLRSTPFSEKEFLRLDVRWRLFNEYLEEKAICFLSKIEKGGENIMKVYQEIWSNFFAITGILEPPKPGYFPASREIFRKLLKRTGDYYQLERLLDDFEGIIVKVEKVMKDKIPSIQLYTTNLIMDIQHLRTLVDVVNIPAAYLLLRNLLESFVKLFVYYDIGRSIDNPDLVLSSMFLYAYEATGEALKKPRIYSLRRFRDKLVRKLPKIAPSNNLLNVIKRLKKLQIPTLGVKLQVLKEFSEVYRLDVGLDKLYSACSSVIHNQPPLPFFSLLEVKFFKRFLEKYLNSIQIVAEKLIGRKIKIRKMLGVSIPESDKPFKECLKVVHKLWGEHDSEIKDLIKRALAEVKGFWVRPLTLTAVFHLISPSFTRLRKLFFMQEDLKDVVEKLEPISFRIGLSYEVYETLNALQEVLTSELEKHKTFSSLSEEQKKATVFYLLSLYLPEVVEEMVKKK
;
A
#
# COMPACT_ATOMS: atom_id res chain seq x y z
N MET A 1 19.61 -8.53 -30.31
CA MET A 1 18.57 -8.63 -31.37
C MET A 1 19.14 -8.64 -32.79
N SER A 2 20.22 -7.91 -33.09
CA SER A 2 20.85 -7.87 -34.43
C SER A 2 21.30 -9.22 -35.00
N LYS A 3 21.72 -10.19 -34.16
CA LYS A 3 22.09 -11.55 -34.58
C LYS A 3 20.89 -12.45 -34.97
N ALA A 4 19.76 -12.32 -34.26
CA ALA A 4 18.59 -13.20 -34.44
C ALA A 4 17.94 -13.07 -35.82
N VAL A 5 18.07 -11.90 -36.45
CA VAL A 5 17.48 -11.58 -37.75
C VAL A 5 18.23 -12.28 -38.91
N LYS A 6 19.46 -12.77 -38.69
CA LYS A 6 20.31 -13.29 -39.79
C LYS A 6 20.47 -14.81 -39.85
N VAL A 7 20.43 -15.55 -38.73
CA VAL A 7 20.81 -16.99 -38.71
C VAL A 7 19.88 -17.86 -37.83
N GLY A 8 18.87 -17.28 -37.17
CA GLY A 8 18.19 -17.97 -36.05
C GLY A 8 19.07 -18.00 -34.80
N LEU A 9 18.50 -18.31 -33.64
CA LEU A 9 19.24 -18.43 -32.38
C LEU A 9 19.01 -19.84 -31.84
N THR A 10 20.05 -20.51 -31.36
CA THR A 10 19.92 -21.78 -30.62
C THR A 10 19.80 -21.52 -29.11
N LYS A 11 19.31 -22.51 -28.36
CA LYS A 11 19.20 -22.43 -26.89
C LYS A 11 20.58 -22.32 -26.24
N GLU A 12 21.56 -23.03 -26.77
CA GLU A 12 22.94 -23.07 -26.31
C GLU A 12 23.62 -21.71 -26.50
N GLU A 13 23.47 -21.08 -27.67
CA GLU A 13 24.00 -19.74 -27.95
C GLU A 13 23.40 -18.69 -27.01
N VAL A 14 22.07 -18.73 -26.80
CA VAL A 14 21.41 -17.82 -25.86
C VAL A 14 21.92 -18.00 -24.44
N LYS A 15 22.15 -19.25 -24.01
CA LYS A 15 22.69 -19.57 -22.69
C LYS A 15 24.13 -19.08 -22.53
N GLU A 16 24.98 -19.27 -23.54
CA GLU A 16 26.37 -18.83 -23.53
C GLU A 16 26.48 -17.30 -23.50
N GLU A 17 25.76 -16.61 -24.39
CA GLU A 17 25.71 -15.14 -24.44
C GLU A 17 25.15 -14.56 -23.14
N TRP A 18 24.10 -15.18 -22.56
CA TRP A 18 23.57 -14.77 -21.25
C TRP A 18 24.59 -14.96 -20.12
N ASN A 19 25.33 -16.08 -20.11
CA ASN A 19 26.35 -16.31 -19.09
C ASN A 19 27.50 -15.30 -19.19
N LYS A 20 27.95 -14.98 -20.41
CA LYS A 20 28.93 -13.90 -20.65
C LYS A 20 28.39 -12.57 -20.16
N PHE A 21 27.15 -12.22 -20.50
CA PHE A 21 26.50 -10.99 -20.03
C PHE A 21 26.40 -10.93 -18.50
N LEU A 22 26.02 -12.04 -17.86
CA LEU A 22 25.89 -12.14 -16.40
C LEU A 22 27.24 -12.03 -15.68
N GLN A 23 28.33 -12.55 -16.27
CA GLN A 23 29.67 -12.38 -15.70
C GLN A 23 30.09 -10.90 -15.65
N HIS A 24 29.79 -10.13 -16.70
CA HIS A 24 30.09 -8.70 -16.74
C HIS A 24 29.16 -7.84 -15.87
N ASN A 25 27.93 -8.31 -15.60
CA ASN A 25 26.89 -7.56 -14.87
C ASN A 25 26.52 -8.23 -13.54
N ARG A 26 27.43 -9.01 -12.96
CA ARG A 26 27.15 -9.86 -11.79
C ARG A 26 26.64 -9.04 -10.60
N ASP A 27 27.22 -7.88 -10.37
CA ASP A 27 26.90 -7.02 -9.22
C ASP A 27 25.50 -6.40 -9.29
N ILE A 28 24.91 -6.35 -10.50
CA ILE A 28 23.61 -5.71 -10.74
C ILE A 28 22.51 -6.77 -10.84
N LEU A 29 22.82 -7.97 -11.35
CA LEU A 29 21.85 -9.00 -11.70
C LEU A 29 21.87 -10.23 -10.77
N THR A 30 22.76 -10.23 -9.77
CA THR A 30 22.80 -11.26 -8.74
C THR A 30 22.54 -10.70 -7.35
N PHE A 31 21.95 -11.53 -6.50
CA PHE A 31 21.71 -11.23 -5.10
C PHE A 31 22.09 -12.47 -4.28
N HIS A 32 22.94 -12.29 -3.27
CA HIS A 32 23.61 -13.38 -2.53
C HIS A 32 24.24 -14.44 -3.45
N GLY A 33 24.94 -13.99 -4.50
CA GLY A 33 25.60 -14.85 -5.48
C GLY A 33 24.68 -15.61 -6.42
N LYS A 34 23.36 -15.40 -6.35
CA LYS A 34 22.36 -16.07 -7.21
C LYS A 34 21.78 -15.07 -8.21
N PRO A 35 21.70 -15.41 -9.51
CA PRO A 35 21.00 -14.57 -10.47
C PRO A 35 19.50 -14.57 -10.19
N PHE A 36 18.87 -13.40 -10.20
CA PHE A 36 17.43 -13.25 -10.07
C PHE A 36 16.73 -13.04 -11.42
N ILE A 37 17.49 -12.92 -12.51
CA ILE A 37 17.00 -12.87 -13.90
C ILE A 37 17.76 -13.92 -14.72
N SER A 38 17.10 -14.54 -15.69
CA SER A 38 17.72 -15.34 -16.74
C SER A 38 17.00 -15.15 -18.06
N VAL A 39 17.70 -15.29 -19.19
CA VAL A 39 17.07 -15.32 -20.51
C VAL A 39 17.06 -16.74 -21.03
N SER A 40 15.92 -17.19 -21.54
CA SER A 40 15.76 -18.51 -22.17
C SER A 40 15.09 -18.40 -23.53
N LEU A 41 15.42 -19.30 -24.45
CA LEU A 41 14.75 -19.43 -25.73
C LEU A 41 13.65 -20.50 -25.62
N ARG A 42 12.43 -20.14 -26.02
CA ARG A 42 11.23 -21.01 -25.89
C ARG A 42 10.47 -21.06 -27.20
N SER A 43 9.86 -22.20 -27.47
CA SER A 43 8.78 -22.37 -28.46
C SER A 43 7.45 -22.54 -27.73
N THR A 44 6.33 -22.26 -28.40
CA THR A 44 5.01 -22.63 -27.89
C THR A 44 4.53 -23.91 -28.58
N PRO A 45 3.66 -24.71 -27.96
CA PRO A 45 3.06 -25.87 -28.63
C PRO A 45 2.26 -25.51 -29.89
N PHE A 46 1.90 -24.24 -30.03
CA PHE A 46 1.06 -23.69 -31.10
C PHE A 46 1.87 -22.90 -32.14
N SER A 47 3.19 -22.82 -32.00
CA SER A 47 4.06 -22.11 -32.94
C SER A 47 5.48 -22.65 -32.92
N GLU A 48 6.00 -22.99 -34.10
CA GLU A 48 7.41 -23.32 -34.32
C GLU A 48 8.34 -22.11 -34.16
N LYS A 49 7.80 -20.89 -34.01
CA LYS A 49 8.60 -19.69 -33.81
C LYS A 49 9.17 -19.65 -32.39
N GLU A 50 10.49 -19.70 -32.29
CA GLU A 50 11.20 -19.49 -31.05
C GLU A 50 11.22 -18.00 -30.65
N PHE A 51 11.05 -17.74 -29.35
CA PHE A 51 11.08 -16.40 -28.78
C PHE A 51 11.94 -16.36 -27.53
N LEU A 52 12.59 -15.21 -27.32
CA LEU A 52 13.34 -14.94 -26.09
C LEU A 52 12.37 -14.64 -24.96
N ARG A 53 12.60 -15.31 -23.84
CA ARG A 53 11.84 -15.16 -22.60
C ARG A 53 12.77 -14.66 -21.51
N LEU A 54 12.38 -13.57 -20.87
CA LEU A 54 12.98 -13.10 -19.63
C LEU A 54 12.32 -13.82 -18.45
N ASP A 55 13.07 -14.68 -17.78
CA ASP A 55 12.65 -15.40 -16.58
C ASP A 55 13.13 -14.66 -15.33
N VAL A 56 12.20 -14.14 -14.53
CA VAL A 56 12.49 -13.43 -13.28
C VAL A 56 12.20 -14.34 -12.09
N ARG A 57 13.19 -14.54 -11.23
CA ARG A 57 13.02 -15.19 -9.92
C ARG A 57 12.43 -14.19 -8.93
N TRP A 58 11.12 -13.96 -9.05
CA TRP A 58 10.37 -12.92 -8.32
C TRP A 58 10.66 -12.86 -6.82
N ARG A 59 10.77 -14.01 -6.14
CA ARG A 59 11.11 -14.03 -4.71
C ARG A 59 12.46 -13.37 -4.43
N LEU A 60 13.50 -13.80 -5.14
CA LEU A 60 14.86 -13.28 -4.96
C LEU A 60 14.95 -11.81 -5.38
N PHE A 61 14.25 -11.44 -6.45
CA PHE A 61 14.17 -10.04 -6.91
C PHE A 61 13.48 -9.15 -5.88
N ASN A 62 12.39 -9.61 -5.27
CA ASN A 62 11.69 -8.87 -4.22
C ASN A 62 12.56 -8.72 -2.96
N GLU A 63 13.26 -9.77 -2.54
CA GLU A 63 14.21 -9.74 -1.41
C GLU A 63 15.34 -8.72 -1.67
N TYR A 64 15.90 -8.71 -2.89
CA TYR A 64 16.91 -7.73 -3.31
C TYR A 64 16.40 -6.28 -3.23
N LEU A 65 15.21 -6.00 -3.76
CA LEU A 65 14.64 -4.65 -3.71
C LEU A 65 14.31 -4.22 -2.28
N GLU A 66 13.93 -5.16 -1.42
CA GLU A 66 13.66 -4.90 0.00
C GLU A 66 14.95 -4.51 0.74
N GLU A 67 16.05 -5.22 0.50
CA GLU A 67 17.36 -4.89 1.08
C GLU A 67 17.86 -3.53 0.56
N LYS A 68 17.68 -3.23 -0.74
CA LYS A 68 17.97 -1.89 -1.28
C LYS A 68 17.15 -0.80 -0.58
N ALA A 69 15.86 -1.02 -0.38
CA ALA A 69 14.99 -0.07 0.33
C ALA A 69 15.50 0.20 1.77
N ILE A 70 15.88 -0.84 2.51
CA ILE A 70 16.45 -0.73 3.86
C ILE A 70 17.78 0.04 3.83
N CYS A 71 18.67 -0.26 2.89
CA CYS A 71 19.93 0.44 2.72
C CYS A 71 19.72 1.94 2.46
N PHE A 72 18.77 2.31 1.60
CA PHE A 72 18.44 3.71 1.36
C PHE A 72 17.81 4.38 2.59
N LEU A 73 16.98 3.68 3.36
CA LEU A 73 16.39 4.24 4.59
C LEU A 73 17.48 4.63 5.60
N SER A 74 18.50 3.79 5.77
CA SER A 74 19.65 4.11 6.65
C SER A 74 20.41 5.38 6.21
N LYS A 75 20.38 5.73 4.92
CA LYS A 75 20.96 6.97 4.40
C LYS A 75 20.09 8.19 4.74
N ILE A 76 18.76 8.06 4.73
CA ILE A 76 17.85 9.13 5.20
C ILE A 76 18.10 9.47 6.65
N GLU A 77 18.35 8.46 7.49
CA GLU A 77 18.60 8.68 8.92
C GLU A 77 19.85 9.55 9.16
N LYS A 78 20.82 9.51 8.24
CA LYS A 78 21.99 10.40 8.25
C LYS A 78 21.70 11.80 7.69
N GLY A 79 20.74 11.93 6.76
CA GLY A 79 20.32 13.19 6.16
C GLY A 79 19.10 12.98 5.26
N GLY A 80 18.01 13.70 5.52
CA GLY A 80 16.71 13.42 4.88
C GLY A 80 16.70 13.62 3.36
N GLU A 81 17.50 14.57 2.87
CA GLU A 81 17.72 14.84 1.44
C GLU A 81 18.32 13.65 0.68
N ASN A 82 18.93 12.68 1.38
CA ASN A 82 19.43 11.45 0.77
C ASN A 82 18.33 10.57 0.15
N ILE A 83 17.05 10.88 0.39
CA ILE A 83 15.93 10.27 -0.34
C ILE A 83 16.08 10.39 -1.86
N MET A 84 16.73 11.46 -2.34
CA MET A 84 16.97 11.68 -3.78
C MET A 84 17.87 10.60 -4.40
N LYS A 85 18.68 9.90 -3.59
CA LYS A 85 19.48 8.76 -4.07
C LYS A 85 18.60 7.58 -4.49
N VAL A 86 17.42 7.42 -3.91
CA VAL A 86 16.44 6.40 -4.35
C VAL A 86 15.95 6.73 -5.75
N TYR A 87 15.58 7.99 -5.99
CA TYR A 87 15.09 8.42 -7.30
C TYR A 87 16.20 8.43 -8.35
N GLN A 88 17.42 8.82 -7.98
CA GLN A 88 18.58 8.69 -8.85
C GLN A 88 18.80 7.23 -9.28
N GLU A 89 18.69 6.28 -8.36
CA GLU A 89 18.78 4.85 -8.65
C GLU A 89 17.65 4.37 -9.59
N ILE A 90 16.42 4.81 -9.36
CA ILE A 90 15.26 4.47 -10.21
C ILE A 90 15.49 4.98 -11.64
N TRP A 91 15.89 6.24 -11.79
CA TRP A 91 16.17 6.84 -13.10
C TRP A 91 17.37 6.19 -13.79
N SER A 92 18.44 5.92 -13.06
CA SER A 92 19.62 5.24 -13.61
C SER A 92 19.26 3.86 -14.16
N ASN A 93 18.44 3.10 -13.43
CA ASN A 93 17.94 1.81 -13.89
C ASN A 93 17.03 1.95 -15.12
N PHE A 94 16.14 2.95 -15.14
CA PHE A 94 15.28 3.20 -16.29
C PHE A 94 16.10 3.49 -17.55
N PHE A 95 17.03 4.45 -17.49
CA PHE A 95 17.86 4.82 -18.64
C PHE A 95 18.78 3.69 -19.10
N ALA A 96 19.31 2.90 -18.16
CA ALA A 96 20.10 1.71 -18.48
C ALA A 96 19.29 0.64 -19.23
N ILE A 97 18.00 0.49 -18.90
CA ILE A 97 17.11 -0.48 -19.55
C ILE A 97 16.65 0.00 -20.93
N THR A 98 16.23 1.26 -21.03
CA THR A 98 15.67 1.79 -22.29
C THR A 98 16.76 2.14 -23.30
N GLY A 99 17.97 2.47 -22.83
CA GLY A 99 19.04 3.01 -23.68
C GLY A 99 18.71 4.40 -24.24
N ILE A 100 17.62 5.02 -23.80
CA ILE A 100 17.13 6.31 -24.28
C ILE A 100 17.33 7.32 -23.15
N LEU A 101 18.11 8.38 -23.40
CA LEU A 101 18.33 9.45 -22.42
C LEU A 101 17.22 10.52 -22.40
N GLU A 102 16.23 10.40 -23.30
CA GLU A 102 15.09 11.30 -23.31
C GLU A 102 14.11 10.94 -22.17
N PRO A 103 13.67 11.93 -21.37
CA PRO A 103 12.65 11.69 -20.37
C PRO A 103 11.35 11.30 -21.08
N PRO A 104 10.70 10.19 -20.68
CA PRO A 104 9.47 9.77 -21.32
C PRO A 104 8.38 10.81 -21.05
N LYS A 105 7.47 10.98 -22.02
CA LYS A 105 6.37 11.92 -21.88
C LYS A 105 5.52 11.56 -20.65
N PRO A 106 5.11 12.53 -19.83
CA PRO A 106 4.20 12.27 -18.73
C PRO A 106 2.90 11.71 -19.30
N GLY A 107 2.58 10.46 -18.93
CA GLY A 107 1.37 9.78 -19.37
C GLY A 107 0.72 9.12 -18.16
N TYR A 108 -0.55 9.45 -17.93
CA TYR A 108 -1.35 8.72 -16.96
C TYR A 108 -2.01 7.54 -17.67
N PHE A 109 -1.61 6.32 -17.30
CA PHE A 109 -2.15 5.09 -17.86
C PHE A 109 -2.95 4.34 -16.78
N PRO A 110 -4.28 4.56 -16.68
CA PRO A 110 -5.14 3.91 -15.68
C PRO A 110 -4.98 2.38 -15.66
N ALA A 111 -4.82 1.77 -16.83
CA ALA A 111 -4.62 0.33 -16.97
C ALA A 111 -3.28 -0.13 -16.35
N SER A 112 -2.19 0.60 -16.58
CA SER A 112 -0.89 0.31 -15.99
C SER A 112 -0.90 0.45 -14.47
N ARG A 113 -1.66 1.42 -13.95
CA ARG A 113 -1.87 1.58 -12.50
C ARG A 113 -2.54 0.36 -11.89
N GLU A 114 -3.62 -0.13 -12.52
CA GLU A 114 -4.34 -1.30 -12.02
C GLU A 114 -3.47 -2.56 -12.02
N ILE A 115 -2.74 -2.80 -13.11
CA ILE A 115 -1.78 -3.91 -13.22
C ILE A 115 -0.72 -3.82 -12.12
N PHE A 116 -0.19 -2.61 -11.87
CA PHE A 116 0.80 -2.40 -10.84
C PHE A 116 0.22 -2.58 -9.43
N ARG A 117 -1.00 -2.10 -9.16
CA ARG A 117 -1.70 -2.34 -7.89
C ARG A 117 -1.87 -3.83 -7.61
N LYS A 118 -2.27 -4.62 -8.61
CA LYS A 118 -2.34 -6.09 -8.52
C LYS A 118 -0.98 -6.72 -8.20
N LEU A 119 0.09 -6.23 -8.81
CA LEU A 119 1.45 -6.65 -8.49
C LEU A 119 1.81 -6.34 -7.03
N LEU A 120 1.45 -5.18 -6.50
CA LEU A 120 1.67 -4.83 -5.09
C LEU A 120 0.89 -5.74 -4.13
N LYS A 121 -0.35 -6.13 -4.49
CA LYS A 121 -1.12 -7.13 -3.71
C LYS A 121 -0.42 -8.49 -3.71
N ARG A 122 0.01 -8.98 -4.88
CA ARG A 122 0.72 -10.27 -5.03
C ARG A 122 2.06 -10.34 -4.31
N THR A 123 2.76 -9.21 -4.22
CA THR A 123 4.03 -9.10 -3.50
C THR A 123 3.84 -8.85 -2.01
N GLY A 124 2.59 -8.63 -1.55
CA GLY A 124 2.23 -8.34 -0.17
C GLY A 124 2.62 -6.93 0.28
N ASP A 125 3.15 -6.08 -0.61
CA ASP A 125 3.55 -4.71 -0.30
C ASP A 125 2.32 -3.81 -0.04
N TYR A 126 1.23 -4.01 -0.80
CA TYR A 126 -0.03 -3.28 -0.62
C TYR A 126 -0.61 -3.49 0.80
N TYR A 127 -0.76 -4.74 1.22
CA TYR A 127 -1.34 -5.08 2.53
C TYR A 127 -0.44 -4.66 3.71
N GLN A 128 0.87 -4.61 3.52
CA GLN A 128 1.79 -4.05 4.52
C GLN A 128 1.56 -2.55 4.68
N LEU A 129 1.38 -1.82 3.59
CA LEU A 129 1.07 -0.39 3.63
C LEU A 129 -0.29 -0.13 4.29
N GLU A 130 -1.33 -0.87 3.94
CA GLU A 130 -2.64 -0.75 4.61
C GLU A 130 -2.54 -0.96 6.12
N ARG A 131 -1.84 -2.01 6.55
CA ARG A 131 -1.61 -2.27 7.97
C ARG A 131 -0.87 -1.13 8.67
N LEU A 132 0.16 -0.56 8.04
CA LEU A 132 0.88 0.59 8.59
C LEU A 132 -0.03 1.82 8.75
N LEU A 133 -0.98 2.02 7.83
CA LEU A 133 -1.97 3.09 7.91
C LEU A 133 -3.01 2.83 9.02
N ASP A 134 -3.48 1.58 9.18
CA ASP A 134 -4.35 1.19 10.28
C ASP A 134 -3.67 1.43 11.65
N ASP A 135 -2.39 1.07 11.75
CA ASP A 135 -1.60 1.32 12.96
C ASP A 135 -1.42 2.82 13.20
N PHE A 136 -1.26 3.63 12.14
CA PHE A 136 -1.18 5.09 12.25
C PHE A 136 -2.47 5.68 12.79
N GLU A 137 -3.61 5.34 12.19
CA GLU A 137 -4.93 5.75 12.67
C GLU A 137 -5.15 5.30 14.13
N GLY A 138 -4.75 4.08 14.46
CA GLY A 138 -4.81 3.52 15.81
C GLY A 138 -3.99 4.30 16.85
N ILE A 139 -2.86 4.91 16.48
CA ILE A 139 -2.11 5.83 17.38
C ILE A 139 -2.97 7.06 17.67
N ILE A 140 -3.51 7.70 16.64
CA ILE A 140 -4.28 8.95 16.78
C ILE A 140 -5.55 8.72 17.60
N VAL A 141 -6.28 7.64 17.34
CA VAL A 141 -7.48 7.26 18.12
C VAL A 141 -7.13 7.02 19.60
N LYS A 142 -5.96 6.44 19.91
CA LYS A 142 -5.51 6.28 21.29
C LYS A 142 -5.20 7.61 21.96
N VAL A 143 -4.58 8.55 21.23
CA VAL A 143 -4.34 9.92 21.74
C VAL A 143 -5.68 10.58 22.10
N GLU A 144 -6.65 10.54 21.19
CA GLU A 144 -7.98 11.11 21.42
C GLU A 144 -8.64 10.46 22.66
N LYS A 145 -8.71 9.13 22.70
CA LYS A 145 -9.38 8.40 23.79
C LYS A 145 -8.83 8.74 25.17
N VAL A 146 -7.52 8.97 25.29
CA VAL A 146 -6.88 9.30 26.57
C VAL A 146 -7.11 10.76 26.98
N MET A 147 -7.27 11.67 26.03
CA MET A 147 -7.30 13.11 26.30
C MET A 147 -8.70 13.73 26.28
N LYS A 148 -9.64 13.18 25.50
CA LYS A 148 -10.93 13.83 25.18
C LYS A 148 -11.79 14.16 26.39
N ASP A 149 -11.79 13.31 27.43
CA ASP A 149 -12.66 13.50 28.60
C ASP A 149 -12.25 14.73 29.43
N LYS A 150 -10.97 15.12 29.34
CA LYS A 150 -10.42 16.30 30.03
C LYS A 150 -10.29 17.50 29.10
N ILE A 151 -10.14 17.26 27.80
CA ILE A 151 -9.76 18.25 26.79
C ILE A 151 -10.52 17.92 25.50
N PRO A 152 -11.83 18.23 25.43
CA PRO A 152 -12.65 17.90 24.26
C PRO A 152 -12.09 18.44 22.94
N SER A 153 -11.42 19.60 22.97
CA SER A 153 -10.82 20.24 21.79
C SER A 153 -9.71 19.43 21.12
N ILE A 154 -9.21 18.35 21.76
CA ILE A 154 -8.31 17.38 21.11
C ILE A 154 -8.93 16.81 19.83
N GLN A 155 -10.26 16.65 19.82
CA GLN A 155 -11.01 16.05 18.71
C GLN A 155 -10.89 16.86 17.42
N LEU A 156 -10.71 18.17 17.51
CA LEU A 156 -10.52 19.04 16.34
C LEU A 156 -9.25 18.64 15.57
N TYR A 157 -8.17 18.33 16.30
CA TYR A 157 -6.90 17.93 15.69
C TYR A 157 -6.91 16.46 15.29
N THR A 158 -7.42 15.56 16.14
CA THR A 158 -7.41 14.12 15.84
C THR A 158 -8.33 13.77 14.69
N THR A 159 -9.49 14.43 14.55
CA THR A 159 -10.37 14.28 13.36
C THR A 159 -9.64 14.68 12.07
N ASN A 160 -8.97 15.84 12.06
CA ASN A 160 -8.20 16.28 10.89
C ASN A 160 -7.06 15.31 10.55
N LEU A 161 -6.34 14.81 11.56
CA LEU A 161 -5.27 13.84 11.36
C LEU A 161 -5.82 12.51 10.81
N ILE A 162 -6.97 12.05 11.29
CA ILE A 162 -7.63 10.82 10.77
C ILE A 162 -8.06 11.03 9.31
N MET A 163 -8.65 12.18 8.97
CA MET A 163 -8.98 12.50 7.58
C MET A 163 -7.74 12.50 6.68
N ASP A 164 -6.64 13.10 7.12
CA ASP A 164 -5.38 13.11 6.36
C ASP A 164 -4.81 11.69 6.19
N ILE A 165 -4.97 10.80 7.18
CA ILE A 165 -4.59 9.37 7.07
C ILE A 165 -5.50 8.64 6.08
N GLN A 166 -6.80 8.93 6.05
CA GLN A 166 -7.73 8.37 5.05
C GLN A 166 -7.39 8.84 3.65
N HIS A 167 -7.05 10.11 3.46
CA HIS A 167 -6.54 10.62 2.18
C HIS A 167 -5.23 9.94 1.77
N LEU A 168 -4.33 9.69 2.73
CA LEU A 168 -3.11 8.95 2.49
C LEU A 168 -3.39 7.51 2.03
N ARG A 169 -4.42 6.85 2.58
CA ARG A 169 -4.90 5.54 2.13
C ARG A 169 -5.36 5.58 0.67
N THR A 170 -6.13 6.60 0.29
CA THR A 170 -6.55 6.81 -1.11
C THR A 170 -5.35 7.00 -2.04
N LEU A 171 -4.35 7.78 -1.63
CA LEU A 171 -3.13 7.99 -2.43
C LEU A 171 -2.30 6.70 -2.59
N VAL A 172 -2.25 5.86 -1.55
CA VAL A 172 -1.61 4.53 -1.65
C VAL A 172 -2.38 3.62 -2.60
N ASP A 173 -3.72 3.60 -2.54
CA ASP A 173 -4.55 2.78 -3.44
C ASP A 173 -4.35 3.17 -4.92
N VAL A 174 -4.28 4.48 -5.21
CA VAL A 174 -3.97 4.96 -6.56
C VAL A 174 -2.47 5.00 -6.90
N VAL A 175 -1.62 4.49 -6.00
CA VAL A 175 -0.15 4.43 -6.15
C VAL A 175 0.49 5.79 -6.45
N ASN A 176 -0.02 6.85 -5.84
CA ASN A 176 0.53 8.20 -5.96
C ASN A 176 1.47 8.50 -4.79
N ILE A 177 2.65 7.86 -4.83
CA ILE A 177 3.67 7.95 -3.77
C ILE A 177 4.22 9.38 -3.57
N PRO A 178 4.51 10.18 -4.62
CA PRO A 178 4.96 11.56 -4.43
C PRO A 178 3.95 12.43 -3.67
N ALA A 179 2.65 12.31 -3.98
CA ALA A 179 1.61 13.03 -3.23
C ALA A 179 1.47 12.50 -1.79
N ALA A 180 1.74 11.21 -1.56
CA ALA A 180 1.72 10.64 -0.22
C ALA A 180 2.75 11.31 0.72
N TYR A 181 3.94 11.68 0.21
CA TYR A 181 4.92 12.45 0.99
C TYR A 181 4.43 13.85 1.38
N LEU A 182 3.61 14.49 0.55
CA LEU A 182 2.98 15.78 0.90
C LEU A 182 2.04 15.62 2.09
N LEU A 183 1.18 14.59 2.08
CA LEU A 183 0.29 14.33 3.22
C LEU A 183 1.07 13.95 4.48
N LEU A 184 2.12 13.12 4.37
CA LEU A 184 2.97 12.79 5.51
C LEU A 184 3.64 14.04 6.11
N ARG A 185 4.09 14.98 5.27
CA ARG A 185 4.61 16.26 5.77
C ARG A 185 3.52 17.04 6.51
N ASN A 186 2.33 17.19 5.93
CA ASN A 186 1.23 17.93 6.55
C ASN A 186 0.78 17.30 7.88
N LEU A 187 0.68 15.97 7.92
CA LEU A 187 0.40 15.19 9.14
C LEU A 187 1.42 15.50 10.23
N LEU A 188 2.72 15.52 9.91
CA LEU A 188 3.78 15.86 10.86
C LEU A 188 3.62 17.29 11.37
N GLU A 189 3.36 18.25 10.49
CA GLU A 189 3.17 19.65 10.86
C GLU A 189 1.96 19.84 11.79
N SER A 190 0.83 19.18 11.47
CA SER A 190 -0.39 19.21 12.27
C SER A 190 -0.20 18.54 13.63
N PHE A 191 0.48 17.40 13.67
CA PHE A 191 0.74 16.66 14.90
C PHE A 191 1.67 17.42 15.85
N VAL A 192 2.72 18.06 15.31
CA VAL A 192 3.62 18.92 16.11
C VAL A 192 2.90 20.14 16.65
N LYS A 193 2.03 20.78 15.85
CA LYS A 193 1.20 21.91 16.34
C LYS A 193 0.28 21.47 17.48
N LEU A 194 -0.41 20.34 17.33
CA LEU A 194 -1.23 19.77 18.39
C LEU A 194 -0.43 19.63 19.69
N PHE A 195 0.74 18.99 19.61
CA PHE A 195 1.60 18.77 20.77
C PHE A 195 1.98 20.09 21.45
N VAL A 196 2.50 21.04 20.67
CA VAL A 196 3.00 22.32 21.19
C VAL A 196 1.88 23.14 21.81
N TYR A 197 0.72 23.23 21.16
CA TYR A 197 -0.41 24.01 21.66
C TYR A 197 -0.98 23.40 22.93
N TYR A 198 -1.04 22.08 23.01
CA TYR A 198 -1.40 21.38 24.24
C TYR A 198 -0.41 21.67 25.38
N ASP A 199 0.90 21.57 25.15
CA ASP A 199 1.93 21.85 26.15
C ASP A 199 1.87 23.31 26.65
N ILE A 200 1.67 24.27 25.74
CA ILE A 200 1.49 25.68 26.12
C ILE A 200 0.24 25.85 26.97
N GLY A 201 -0.89 25.27 26.57
CA GLY A 201 -2.11 25.38 27.34
C GLY A 201 -2.03 24.69 28.71
N ARG A 202 -1.28 23.58 28.84
CA ARG A 202 -0.95 23.02 30.16
C ARG A 202 -0.15 23.97 31.03
N SER A 203 0.79 24.71 30.46
CA SER A 203 1.62 25.65 31.24
C SER A 203 0.86 26.85 31.81
N ILE A 204 -0.39 27.07 31.35
CA ILE A 204 -1.29 28.11 31.86
C ILE A 204 -2.59 27.53 32.43
N ASP A 205 -2.62 26.23 32.71
CA ASP A 205 -3.77 25.49 33.25
C ASP A 205 -5.08 25.64 32.43
N ASN A 206 -4.96 25.81 31.11
CA ASN A 206 -6.11 25.88 30.21
C ASN A 206 -5.80 25.29 28.81
N PRO A 207 -5.53 23.97 28.72
CA PRO A 207 -5.21 23.30 27.45
C PRO A 207 -6.35 23.35 26.43
N ASP A 208 -7.60 23.24 26.87
CA ASP A 208 -8.76 23.17 25.99
C ASP A 208 -8.99 24.49 25.24
N LEU A 209 -8.91 25.62 25.95
CA LEU A 209 -9.03 26.94 25.34
C LEU A 209 -7.92 27.21 24.33
N VAL A 210 -6.67 26.85 24.64
CA VAL A 210 -5.55 27.07 23.72
C VAL A 210 -5.70 26.20 22.47
N LEU A 211 -6.09 24.93 22.61
CA LEU A 211 -6.29 24.05 21.46
C LEU A 211 -7.41 24.54 20.54
N SER A 212 -8.61 24.79 21.08
CA SER A 212 -9.76 25.27 20.30
C SER A 212 -9.48 26.62 19.65
N SER A 213 -8.95 27.59 20.41
CA SER A 213 -8.69 28.92 19.88
C SER A 213 -7.62 28.94 18.81
N MET A 214 -6.50 28.22 19.01
CA MET A 214 -5.43 28.17 18.01
C MET A 214 -5.82 27.37 16.77
N PHE A 215 -6.70 26.37 16.89
CA PHE A 215 -7.23 25.61 15.75
C PHE A 215 -8.02 26.54 14.83
N LEU A 216 -9.05 27.19 15.37
CA LEU A 216 -9.91 28.10 14.61
C LEU A 216 -9.13 29.33 14.13
N TYR A 217 -8.28 29.89 14.98
CA TYR A 217 -7.45 31.02 14.61
C TYR A 217 -6.51 30.70 13.44
N ALA A 218 -5.90 29.51 13.40
CA ALA A 218 -5.03 29.13 12.29
C ALA A 218 -5.78 29.00 10.96
N TYR A 219 -7.05 28.60 11.00
CA TYR A 219 -7.93 28.55 9.82
C TYR A 219 -8.36 29.94 9.34
N GLU A 220 -8.65 30.86 10.27
CA GLU A 220 -9.07 32.22 9.92
C GLU A 220 -7.89 33.17 9.63
N ALA A 221 -6.69 32.82 10.07
CA ALA A 221 -5.47 33.62 9.90
C ALA A 221 -4.80 33.45 8.53
N THR A 222 -5.31 32.56 7.66
CA THR A 222 -4.85 32.44 6.27
C THR A 222 -5.47 33.54 5.40
N GLY A 223 -4.69 34.59 5.13
CA GLY A 223 -5.09 35.72 4.28
C GLY A 223 -4.23 36.97 4.55
N GLU A 224 -4.41 38.03 3.74
CA GLU A 224 -3.67 39.31 3.82
C GLU A 224 -3.79 40.06 5.17
N ALA A 225 -4.63 39.57 6.08
CA ALA A 225 -4.97 40.22 7.35
C ALA A 225 -3.84 40.26 8.42
N LEU A 226 -2.72 39.55 8.24
CA LEU A 226 -1.62 39.50 9.23
C LEU A 226 -0.28 39.95 8.63
N LYS A 227 0.34 40.98 9.24
CA LYS A 227 1.68 41.50 8.85
C LYS A 227 2.80 40.46 8.92
N LYS A 228 2.71 39.49 9.84
CA LYS A 228 3.62 38.32 9.96
C LYS A 228 2.82 37.09 10.39
N PRO A 229 2.36 36.25 9.46
CA PRO A 229 1.40 35.19 9.77
C PRO A 229 1.99 34.02 10.57
N ARG A 230 3.32 33.80 10.48
CA ARG A 230 3.99 32.64 11.08
C ARG A 230 5.28 33.01 11.82
N ILE A 231 5.58 32.28 12.90
CA ILE A 231 6.89 32.25 13.56
C ILE A 231 7.53 30.87 13.34
N TYR A 232 8.82 30.85 12.97
CA TYR A 232 9.61 29.63 12.72
C TYR A 232 10.65 29.36 13.81
N SER A 233 10.30 29.64 15.07
CA SER A 233 11.07 29.26 16.25
C SER A 233 10.09 28.88 17.35
N LEU A 234 10.23 27.67 17.88
CA LEU A 234 9.38 27.13 18.92
C LEU A 234 9.49 27.96 20.19
N ARG A 235 10.72 28.31 20.61
CA ARG A 235 10.95 29.10 21.83
C ARG A 235 10.31 30.49 21.73
N ARG A 236 10.57 31.21 20.63
CA ARG A 236 9.99 32.54 20.39
C ARG A 236 8.46 32.50 20.30
N PHE A 237 7.91 31.46 19.67
CA PHE A 237 6.47 31.27 19.58
C PHE A 237 5.85 31.05 20.97
N ARG A 238 6.42 30.13 21.76
CA ARG A 238 5.99 29.82 23.13
C ARG A 238 6.00 31.08 24.00
N ASP A 239 7.12 31.79 24.05
CA ASP A 239 7.25 33.00 24.87
C ASP A 239 6.23 34.06 24.48
N LYS A 240 6.03 34.26 23.18
CA LYS A 240 5.09 35.26 22.66
C LYS A 240 3.63 34.89 22.98
N LEU A 241 3.28 33.62 22.84
CA LEU A 241 1.93 33.14 23.11
C LEU A 241 1.63 33.20 24.62
N VAL A 242 2.50 32.63 25.46
CA VAL A 242 2.35 32.63 26.93
C VAL A 242 2.25 34.05 27.48
N ARG A 243 3.11 34.99 27.04
CA ARG A 243 3.04 36.40 27.51
C ARG A 243 1.75 37.12 27.12
N LYS A 244 1.09 36.71 26.04
CA LYS A 244 -0.12 37.39 25.53
C LYS A 244 -1.41 36.69 25.97
N LEU A 245 -1.37 35.42 26.33
CA LEU A 245 -2.53 34.64 26.80
C LEU A 245 -3.28 35.29 27.99
N PRO A 246 -2.63 35.89 29.02
CA PRO A 246 -3.34 36.60 30.09
C PRO A 246 -4.19 37.78 29.61
N LYS A 247 -3.84 38.40 28.47
CA LYS A 247 -4.63 39.50 27.87
C LYS A 247 -5.85 38.99 27.09
N ILE A 248 -5.91 37.69 26.85
CA ILE A 248 -6.93 37.00 26.06
C ILE A 248 -7.89 36.22 26.96
N ALA A 249 -7.36 35.64 28.04
CA ALA A 249 -8.04 34.80 29.04
C ALA A 249 -9.26 35.40 29.79
N PRO A 250 -9.46 36.74 29.93
CA PRO A 250 -10.65 37.26 30.63
C PRO A 250 -11.98 37.00 29.92
N SER A 251 -11.99 36.34 28.76
CA SER A 251 -13.20 36.08 28.00
C SER A 251 -13.50 34.59 27.92
N ASN A 252 -14.61 34.18 28.53
CA ASN A 252 -15.11 32.80 28.48
C ASN A 252 -15.71 32.43 27.11
N ASN A 253 -15.72 33.36 26.14
CA ASN A 253 -16.26 33.13 24.80
C ASN A 253 -15.12 32.97 23.77
N LEU A 254 -15.10 31.80 23.12
CA LEU A 254 -14.13 31.43 22.09
C LEU A 254 -14.03 32.46 20.93
N LEU A 255 -15.16 33.03 20.50
CA LEU A 255 -15.18 34.06 19.45
C LEU A 255 -14.45 35.34 19.88
N ASN A 256 -14.60 35.73 21.15
CA ASN A 256 -13.90 36.89 21.69
C ASN A 256 -12.40 36.63 21.82
N VAL A 257 -12.02 35.41 22.20
CA VAL A 257 -10.63 34.96 22.23
C VAL A 257 -10.01 35.05 20.83
N ILE A 258 -10.68 34.55 19.79
CA ILE A 258 -10.23 34.63 18.39
C ILE A 258 -10.12 36.09 17.92
N LYS A 259 -11.13 36.93 18.19
CA LYS A 259 -11.09 38.38 17.87
C LYS A 259 -9.89 39.06 18.55
N ARG A 260 -9.58 38.72 19.80
CA ARG A 260 -8.40 39.23 20.50
C ARG A 260 -7.09 38.71 19.90
N LEU A 261 -7.00 37.43 19.52
CA LEU A 261 -5.84 36.87 18.82
C LEU A 261 -5.57 37.63 17.51
N LYS A 262 -6.61 37.93 16.72
CA LYS A 262 -6.53 38.76 15.51
C LYS A 262 -6.05 40.18 15.83
N LYS A 263 -6.69 40.86 16.79
CA LYS A 263 -6.34 42.24 17.21
C LYS A 263 -4.88 42.33 17.69
N LEU A 264 -4.40 41.32 18.41
CA LEU A 264 -3.03 41.26 18.93
C LEU A 264 -2.00 40.77 17.90
N GLN A 265 -2.44 40.45 16.68
CA GLN A 265 -1.64 39.89 15.59
C GLN A 265 -0.72 38.77 16.09
N ILE A 266 -1.32 37.78 16.74
CA ILE A 266 -0.58 36.61 17.22
C ILE A 266 -0.16 35.78 16.01
N PRO A 267 1.14 35.57 15.75
CA PRO A 267 1.54 34.70 14.66
C PRO A 267 1.25 33.24 15.02
N THR A 268 0.94 32.43 14.02
CA THR A 268 0.81 30.97 14.18
C THR A 268 2.19 30.31 14.19
N LEU A 269 2.28 29.08 14.72
CA LEU A 269 3.51 28.30 14.63
C LEU A 269 3.69 27.78 13.20
N GLY A 270 4.77 28.20 12.54
CA GLY A 270 5.21 27.61 11.28
C GLY A 270 6.13 26.43 11.56
N VAL A 271 5.78 25.24 11.09
CA VAL A 271 6.65 24.06 11.23
C VAL A 271 7.59 24.00 10.03
N LYS A 272 8.90 24.03 10.31
CA LYS A 272 10.01 23.87 9.37
C LYS A 272 11.11 23.06 10.04
N LEU A 273 12.14 22.68 9.29
CA LEU A 273 13.30 21.92 9.78
C LEU A 273 13.85 22.44 11.12
N GLN A 274 14.07 23.75 11.25
CA GLN A 274 14.55 24.37 12.49
C GLN A 274 13.60 24.14 13.67
N VAL A 275 12.30 24.32 13.47
CA VAL A 275 11.29 24.12 14.53
C VAL A 275 11.23 22.65 14.97
N LEU A 276 11.45 21.71 14.06
CA LEU A 276 11.50 20.27 14.40
C LEU A 276 12.76 19.90 15.20
N LYS A 277 13.89 20.55 14.93
CA LYS A 277 15.10 20.43 15.76
C LYS A 277 14.86 20.99 17.15
N GLU A 278 14.35 22.22 17.25
CA GLU A 278 13.97 22.84 18.53
C GLU A 278 12.95 21.99 19.30
N PHE A 279 11.95 21.42 18.61
CA PHE A 279 10.95 20.53 19.20
C PHE A 279 11.60 19.28 19.79
N SER A 280 12.49 18.63 19.04
CA SER A 280 13.21 17.43 19.50
C SER A 280 14.07 17.72 20.73
N GLU A 281 14.76 18.86 20.75
CA GLU A 281 15.56 19.32 21.90
C GLU A 281 14.68 19.63 23.13
N VAL A 282 13.64 20.46 22.95
CA VAL A 282 12.77 20.92 24.05
C VAL A 282 12.06 19.75 24.72
N TYR A 283 11.60 18.77 23.94
CA TYR A 283 10.84 17.63 24.47
C TYR A 283 11.69 16.38 24.72
N ARG A 284 13.01 16.46 24.48
CA ARG A 284 13.99 15.36 24.60
C ARG A 284 13.58 14.12 23.82
N LEU A 285 13.29 14.32 22.53
CA LEU A 285 12.86 13.28 21.60
C LEU A 285 13.98 13.00 20.60
N ASP A 286 14.52 11.79 20.60
CA ASP A 286 15.51 11.36 19.61
C ASP A 286 14.87 10.43 18.57
N VAL A 287 14.08 11.02 17.67
CA VAL A 287 13.31 10.27 16.66
C VAL A 287 13.51 10.77 15.24
N GLY A 288 14.38 11.77 15.05
CA GLY A 288 14.75 12.26 13.71
C GLY A 288 13.61 12.89 12.89
N LEU A 289 12.64 13.57 13.52
CA LEU A 289 11.52 14.23 12.81
C LEU A 289 12.01 15.22 11.75
N ASP A 290 13.12 15.90 12.00
CA ASP A 290 13.74 16.84 11.07
C ASP A 290 14.24 16.13 9.79
N LYS A 291 14.76 14.90 9.90
CA LYS A 291 15.19 14.09 8.74
C LYS A 291 13.98 13.59 7.95
N LEU A 292 12.94 13.11 8.63
CA LEU A 292 11.69 12.70 7.98
C LEU A 292 11.02 13.86 7.23
N TYR A 293 10.97 15.03 7.84
CA TYR A 293 10.44 16.24 7.21
C TYR A 293 11.29 16.66 6.00
N SER A 294 12.62 16.65 6.14
CA SER A 294 13.55 16.97 5.05
C SER A 294 13.37 16.01 3.88
N ALA A 295 13.17 14.72 4.14
CA ALA A 295 12.89 13.73 3.11
C ALA A 295 11.58 14.03 2.36
N CYS A 296 10.47 14.22 3.07
CA CYS A 296 9.20 14.60 2.44
C CYS A 296 9.34 15.89 1.62
N SER A 297 9.98 16.91 2.20
CA SER A 297 10.23 18.19 1.54
C SER A 297 11.07 18.03 0.27
N SER A 298 12.07 17.16 0.29
CA SER A 298 12.94 16.91 -0.86
C SER A 298 12.18 16.28 -2.02
N VAL A 299 11.27 15.34 -1.74
CA VAL A 299 10.41 14.74 -2.78
C VAL A 299 9.45 15.78 -3.34
N ILE A 300 8.73 16.52 -2.49
CA ILE A 300 7.73 17.51 -2.91
C ILE A 300 8.33 18.58 -3.82
N HIS A 301 9.56 19.03 -3.55
CA HIS A 301 10.17 20.14 -4.27
C HIS A 301 11.05 19.71 -5.46
N ASN A 302 11.58 18.48 -5.46
CA ASN A 302 12.58 18.08 -6.46
C ASN A 302 12.17 16.88 -7.31
N GLN A 303 11.10 16.16 -6.93
CA GLN A 303 10.71 14.94 -7.62
C GLN A 303 9.35 15.11 -8.31
N PRO A 304 9.34 15.35 -9.63
CA PRO A 304 8.09 15.23 -10.39
C PRO A 304 7.59 13.78 -10.33
N PRO A 305 6.27 13.55 -10.52
CA PRO A 305 5.73 12.20 -10.61
C PRO A 305 6.52 11.37 -11.62
N LEU A 306 6.87 10.14 -11.25
CA LEU A 306 7.52 9.24 -12.18
C LEU A 306 6.56 8.93 -13.34
N PRO A 307 7.07 8.86 -14.59
CA PRO A 307 6.26 8.53 -15.77
C PRO A 307 5.92 7.04 -15.86
N PHE A 308 6.31 6.26 -14.85
CA PHE A 308 6.08 4.82 -14.70
C PHE A 308 5.99 4.47 -13.21
N PHE A 309 5.51 3.27 -12.92
CA PHE A 309 5.45 2.76 -11.55
C PHE A 309 6.72 1.98 -11.18
N SER A 310 7.27 2.25 -10.00
CA SER A 310 8.51 1.63 -9.51
C SER A 310 8.27 0.80 -8.25
N LEU A 311 8.58 -0.50 -8.31
CA LEU A 311 8.56 -1.37 -7.13
C LEU A 311 9.53 -0.88 -6.05
N LEU A 312 10.70 -0.35 -6.45
CA LEU A 312 11.68 0.18 -5.51
C LEU A 312 11.13 1.40 -4.77
N GLU A 313 10.39 2.28 -5.46
CA GLU A 313 9.76 3.44 -4.82
C GLU A 313 8.74 3.01 -3.76
N VAL A 314 7.87 2.05 -4.07
CA VAL A 314 6.86 1.55 -3.12
C VAL A 314 7.51 0.83 -1.93
N LYS A 315 8.48 -0.04 -2.18
CA LYS A 315 9.21 -0.74 -1.11
C LYS A 315 9.95 0.23 -0.19
N PHE A 316 10.55 1.24 -0.78
CA PHE A 316 11.18 2.32 -0.03
C PHE A 316 10.17 3.12 0.79
N PHE A 317 9.07 3.56 0.17
CA PHE A 317 8.01 4.31 0.84
C PHE A 317 7.41 3.51 2.01
N LYS A 318 7.20 2.21 1.85
CA LYS A 318 6.75 1.31 2.92
C LYS A 318 7.69 1.35 4.13
N ARG A 319 9.01 1.24 3.91
CA ARG A 319 10.01 1.34 4.99
C ARG A 319 10.09 2.74 5.60
N PHE A 320 9.97 3.77 4.76
CA PHE A 320 9.88 5.14 5.23
C PHE A 320 8.66 5.37 6.13
N LEU A 321 7.48 4.87 5.72
CA LEU A 321 6.23 4.97 6.48
C LEU A 321 6.33 4.23 7.81
N GLU A 322 6.93 3.04 7.83
CA GLU A 322 7.21 2.29 9.07
C GLU A 322 8.08 3.10 10.04
N LYS A 323 9.18 3.71 9.56
CA LYS A 323 10.04 4.59 10.37
C LYS A 323 9.30 5.84 10.84
N TYR A 324 8.51 6.44 9.95
CA TYR A 324 7.70 7.61 10.24
C TYR A 324 6.71 7.32 11.36
N LEU A 325 5.98 6.20 11.26
CA LEU A 325 5.02 5.73 12.24
C LEU A 325 5.66 5.51 13.61
N ASN A 326 6.81 4.82 13.67
CA ASN A 326 7.55 4.60 14.91
C ASN A 326 7.93 5.93 15.58
N SER A 327 8.29 6.94 14.79
CA SER A 327 8.66 8.27 15.30
C SER A 327 7.43 9.01 15.84
N ILE A 328 6.30 8.97 15.14
CA ILE A 328 5.03 9.54 15.60
C ILE A 328 4.53 8.84 16.86
N GLN A 329 4.65 7.52 16.95
CA GLN A 329 4.27 6.76 18.13
C GLN A 329 5.02 7.27 19.37
N ILE A 330 6.34 7.43 19.31
CA ILE A 330 7.13 7.92 20.44
C ILE A 330 6.70 9.33 20.85
N VAL A 331 6.43 10.20 19.88
CA VAL A 331 5.92 11.56 20.15
C VAL A 331 4.52 11.51 20.77
N ALA A 332 3.64 10.62 20.30
CA ALA A 332 2.31 10.40 20.85
C ALA A 332 2.35 9.86 22.29
N GLU A 333 3.24 8.90 22.57
CA GLU A 333 3.47 8.37 23.92
C GLU A 333 3.93 9.46 24.88
N LYS A 334 4.81 10.37 24.40
CA LYS A 334 5.24 11.55 25.16
C LYS A 334 4.08 12.51 25.43
N LEU A 335 3.21 12.72 24.45
CA LEU A 335 2.04 13.60 24.55
C LEU A 335 1.07 13.14 25.65
N ILE A 336 0.75 11.83 25.67
CA ILE A 336 -0.23 11.26 26.60
C ILE A 336 0.38 10.72 27.90
N GLY A 337 1.72 10.66 28.00
CA GLY A 337 2.44 10.12 29.15
C GLY A 337 2.23 8.62 29.38
N ARG A 338 1.89 7.85 28.33
CA ARG A 338 1.59 6.41 28.40
C ARG A 338 2.14 5.71 27.16
N LYS A 339 2.60 4.46 27.33
CA LYS A 339 3.04 3.61 26.21
C LYS A 339 1.86 3.20 25.33
N ILE A 340 2.05 3.25 24.02
CA ILE A 340 1.10 2.79 23.02
C ILE A 340 1.63 1.44 22.51
N LYS A 341 0.92 0.35 22.78
CA LYS A 341 1.27 -0.93 22.15
C LYS A 341 0.77 -0.92 20.71
N ILE A 342 1.68 -0.97 19.75
CA ILE A 342 1.43 -1.32 18.35
C ILE A 342 1.83 -2.78 18.16
N ARG A 343 1.16 -3.51 17.26
CA ARG A 343 1.60 -4.87 16.88
C ARG A 343 3.00 -4.75 16.28
N LYS A 344 4.04 -5.13 17.03
CA LYS A 344 5.42 -5.09 16.51
C LYS A 344 5.55 -5.95 15.26
N MET A 345 6.10 -5.38 14.18
CA MET A 345 6.60 -6.17 13.06
C MET A 345 7.87 -6.90 13.51
N LEU A 346 7.79 -8.23 13.62
CA LEU A 346 9.01 -9.04 13.59
C LEU A 346 9.47 -9.11 12.14
N GLY A 347 10.73 -8.70 11.91
CA GLY A 347 11.32 -8.51 10.60
C GLY A 347 11.38 -9.79 9.76
N VAL A 348 11.37 -9.58 8.44
CA VAL A 348 11.74 -10.54 7.39
C VAL A 348 11.19 -11.96 7.59
N SER A 349 9.86 -12.06 7.70
CA SER A 349 9.14 -13.18 7.13
C SER A 349 8.17 -12.62 6.11
N ILE A 350 8.21 -13.14 4.89
CA ILE A 350 7.18 -12.95 3.84
C ILE A 350 5.82 -12.81 4.55
N PRO A 351 5.15 -11.67 4.40
CA PRO A 351 4.24 -11.15 5.40
C PRO A 351 3.13 -12.15 5.74
N GLU A 352 2.78 -12.19 7.03
CA GLU A 352 1.51 -12.74 7.52
C GLU A 352 0.26 -12.07 6.89
N SER A 353 0.40 -11.14 5.94
CA SER A 353 -0.71 -10.67 5.09
C SER A 353 -1.24 -11.74 4.13
N ASP A 354 -0.46 -12.81 3.91
CA ASP A 354 -0.96 -14.00 3.24
C ASP A 354 -1.87 -14.85 4.15
N LYS A 355 -2.05 -14.56 5.45
CA LYS A 355 -2.83 -15.42 6.36
C LYS A 355 -4.21 -15.75 5.80
N PRO A 356 -5.04 -14.78 5.38
CA PRO A 356 -6.39 -15.08 4.91
C PRO A 356 -6.37 -15.98 3.67
N PHE A 357 -5.51 -15.69 2.70
CA PHE A 357 -5.38 -16.47 1.45
C PHE A 357 -4.72 -17.83 1.64
N LYS A 358 -3.66 -17.93 2.46
CA LYS A 358 -3.03 -19.21 2.83
C LYS A 358 -3.97 -20.07 3.65
N GLU A 359 -4.79 -19.47 4.51
CA GLU A 359 -5.81 -20.18 5.25
C GLU A 359 -6.90 -20.71 4.31
N CYS A 360 -7.39 -19.90 3.37
CA CYS A 360 -8.29 -20.37 2.30
C CYS A 360 -7.66 -21.54 1.53
N LEU A 361 -6.43 -21.40 1.04
CA LEU A 361 -5.75 -22.47 0.29
C LEU A 361 -5.44 -23.71 1.13
N LYS A 362 -5.22 -23.57 2.44
CA LYS A 362 -5.11 -24.71 3.37
C LYS A 362 -6.44 -25.43 3.50
N VAL A 363 -7.55 -24.70 3.62
CA VAL A 363 -8.89 -25.29 3.66
C VAL A 363 -9.22 -25.95 2.32
N VAL A 364 -8.92 -25.31 1.19
CA VAL A 364 -9.02 -25.93 -0.15
C VAL A 364 -8.23 -27.23 -0.21
N HIS A 365 -6.97 -27.23 0.25
CA HIS A 365 -6.14 -28.44 0.25
C HIS A 365 -6.71 -29.55 1.13
N LYS A 366 -7.25 -29.19 2.29
CA LYS A 366 -7.86 -30.14 3.21
C LYS A 366 -9.14 -30.74 2.64
N LEU A 367 -10.04 -29.91 2.10
CA LEU A 367 -11.26 -30.35 1.42
C LEU A 367 -10.92 -31.18 0.17
N TRP A 368 -9.88 -30.80 -0.57
CA TRP A 368 -9.39 -31.57 -1.72
C TRP A 368 -8.82 -32.94 -1.30
N GLY A 369 -8.04 -33.00 -0.21
CA GLY A 369 -7.42 -34.26 0.23
C GLY A 369 -8.35 -35.21 0.98
N GLU A 370 -9.28 -34.68 1.77
CA GLU A 370 -10.15 -35.48 2.67
C GLU A 370 -11.56 -35.72 2.08
N HIS A 371 -12.01 -34.87 1.15
CA HIS A 371 -13.41 -34.84 0.68
C HIS A 371 -13.54 -34.78 -0.86
N ASP A 372 -12.55 -35.24 -1.64
CA ASP A 372 -12.50 -35.07 -3.11
C ASP A 372 -13.80 -35.45 -3.84
N SER A 373 -14.26 -36.68 -3.64
CA SER A 373 -15.49 -37.19 -4.29
C SER A 373 -16.74 -36.43 -3.86
N GLU A 374 -16.82 -36.09 -2.57
CA GLU A 374 -17.92 -35.34 -2.00
C GLU A 374 -18.02 -33.93 -2.60
N ILE A 375 -16.88 -33.24 -2.75
CA ILE A 375 -16.83 -31.91 -3.38
C ILE A 375 -17.27 -31.97 -4.85
N LYS A 376 -16.81 -32.98 -5.60
CA LYS A 376 -17.25 -33.16 -7.01
C LYS A 376 -18.76 -33.38 -7.10
N ASP A 377 -19.34 -34.19 -6.21
CA ASP A 377 -20.78 -34.44 -6.19
C ASP A 377 -21.58 -33.21 -5.76
N LEU A 378 -21.05 -32.43 -4.81
CA LEU A 378 -21.63 -31.13 -4.42
C LEU A 378 -21.66 -30.17 -5.61
N ILE A 379 -20.58 -30.07 -6.37
CA ILE A 379 -20.53 -29.23 -7.58
C ILE A 379 -21.52 -29.74 -8.63
N LYS A 380 -21.64 -31.07 -8.85
CA LYS A 380 -22.64 -31.64 -9.78
C LYS A 380 -24.07 -31.27 -9.38
N ARG A 381 -24.41 -31.35 -8.08
CA ARG A 381 -25.73 -30.95 -7.57
C ARG A 381 -25.95 -29.45 -7.75
N ALA A 382 -24.98 -28.62 -7.34
CA ALA A 382 -25.06 -27.17 -7.49
C ALA A 382 -25.27 -26.77 -8.96
N LEU A 383 -24.61 -27.43 -9.91
CA LEU A 383 -24.80 -27.20 -11.35
C LEU A 383 -26.21 -27.51 -11.86
N ALA A 384 -26.92 -28.45 -11.22
CA ALA A 384 -28.31 -28.76 -11.55
C ALA A 384 -29.32 -27.80 -10.90
N GLU A 385 -28.93 -27.21 -9.76
CA GLU A 385 -29.78 -26.31 -8.97
C GLU A 385 -29.73 -24.85 -9.45
N VAL A 386 -28.56 -24.37 -9.88
CA VAL A 386 -28.40 -22.97 -10.29
C VAL A 386 -29.22 -22.64 -11.54
N LYS A 387 -30.14 -21.69 -11.41
CA LYS A 387 -31.02 -21.21 -12.48
C LYS A 387 -30.99 -19.69 -12.53
N GLY A 388 -31.06 -19.12 -13.73
CA GLY A 388 -31.10 -17.68 -13.92
C GLY A 388 -30.92 -17.29 -15.37
N PHE A 389 -31.40 -16.09 -15.73
CA PHE A 389 -31.31 -15.60 -17.11
C PHE A 389 -29.87 -15.51 -17.60
N TRP A 390 -28.95 -15.03 -16.75
CA TRP A 390 -27.52 -14.92 -17.04
C TRP A 390 -26.68 -16.07 -16.48
N VAL A 391 -27.26 -17.03 -15.77
CA VAL A 391 -26.52 -18.17 -15.20
C VAL A 391 -26.21 -19.17 -16.32
N ARG A 392 -24.93 -19.30 -16.66
CA ARG A 392 -24.39 -20.15 -17.73
C ARG A 392 -23.15 -20.90 -17.22
N PRO A 393 -23.32 -22.05 -16.52
CA PRO A 393 -22.22 -22.83 -15.97
C PRO A 393 -21.14 -23.24 -16.98
N LEU A 394 -21.53 -23.54 -18.22
CA LEU A 394 -20.59 -23.88 -19.29
C LEU A 394 -19.68 -22.69 -19.67
N THR A 395 -20.17 -21.45 -19.58
CA THR A 395 -19.36 -20.25 -19.84
C THR A 395 -18.26 -20.14 -18.78
N LEU A 396 -18.62 -20.18 -17.50
CA LEU A 396 -17.64 -20.15 -16.40
C LEU A 396 -16.62 -21.29 -16.50
N THR A 397 -17.10 -22.49 -16.83
CA THR A 397 -16.26 -23.68 -17.04
C THR A 397 -15.24 -23.46 -18.16
N ALA A 398 -15.67 -22.93 -19.31
CA ALA A 398 -14.79 -22.64 -20.43
C ALA A 398 -13.72 -21.60 -20.05
N VAL A 399 -14.09 -20.56 -19.30
CA VAL A 399 -13.12 -19.57 -18.80
C VAL A 399 -12.11 -20.21 -17.86
N PHE A 400 -12.53 -21.06 -16.91
CA PHE A 400 -11.59 -21.79 -16.05
C PHE A 400 -10.72 -22.78 -16.82
N HIS A 401 -11.25 -23.42 -17.86
CA HIS A 401 -10.46 -24.29 -18.74
C HIS A 401 -9.36 -23.50 -19.47
N LEU A 402 -9.67 -22.31 -20.00
CA LEU A 402 -8.69 -21.41 -20.62
C LEU A 402 -7.61 -20.93 -19.64
N ILE A 403 -8.00 -20.67 -18.40
CA ILE A 403 -7.06 -20.27 -17.33
C ILE A 403 -6.18 -21.45 -16.93
N SER A 404 -6.72 -22.67 -16.96
CA SER A 404 -6.11 -23.92 -16.51
C SER A 404 -5.39 -23.74 -15.16
N PRO A 405 -6.10 -23.35 -14.09
CA PRO A 405 -5.51 -23.20 -12.78
C PRO A 405 -5.17 -24.60 -12.24
N SER A 406 -3.90 -24.85 -11.94
CA SER A 406 -3.50 -26.06 -11.23
C SER A 406 -3.34 -25.77 -9.74
N PHE A 407 -3.51 -26.77 -8.88
CA PHE A 407 -3.27 -26.61 -7.45
C PHE A 407 -1.86 -26.06 -7.16
N THR A 408 -0.87 -26.43 -7.96
CA THR A 408 0.50 -25.87 -7.88
C THR A 408 0.54 -24.37 -8.21
N ARG A 409 -0.26 -23.89 -9.18
CA ARG A 409 -0.37 -22.45 -9.51
C ARG A 409 -1.15 -21.69 -8.44
N LEU A 410 -2.23 -22.26 -7.91
CA LEU A 410 -3.01 -21.67 -6.81
C LEU A 410 -2.17 -21.55 -5.54
N ARG A 411 -1.45 -22.61 -5.15
CA ARG A 411 -0.55 -22.62 -3.98
C ARG A 411 0.57 -21.57 -4.09
N LYS A 412 0.99 -21.24 -5.31
CA LYS A 412 1.99 -20.19 -5.58
C LYS A 412 1.38 -18.80 -5.75
N LEU A 413 0.07 -18.64 -5.53
CA LEU A 413 -0.69 -17.39 -5.71
C LEU A 413 -0.55 -16.78 -7.12
N PHE A 414 -0.36 -17.65 -8.14
CA PHE A 414 -0.28 -17.22 -9.53
C PHE A 414 -1.65 -16.99 -10.18
N PHE A 415 -2.74 -17.26 -9.45
CA PHE A 415 -4.10 -17.02 -9.88
C PHE A 415 -4.98 -16.67 -8.68
N MET A 416 -5.69 -15.54 -8.75
CA MET A 416 -6.62 -15.00 -7.75
C MET A 416 -7.97 -14.69 -8.41
N GLN A 417 -9.01 -14.43 -7.62
CA GLN A 417 -10.34 -14.08 -8.15
C GLN A 417 -10.31 -12.86 -9.07
N GLU A 418 -9.44 -11.88 -8.80
CA GLU A 418 -9.24 -10.70 -9.66
C GLU A 418 -8.68 -11.06 -11.06
N ASP A 419 -8.00 -12.20 -11.21
CA ASP A 419 -7.47 -12.65 -12.50
C ASP A 419 -8.56 -13.20 -13.41
N LEU A 420 -9.67 -13.70 -12.85
CA LEU A 420 -10.84 -14.05 -13.63
C LEU A 420 -11.37 -12.83 -14.38
N LYS A 421 -11.35 -11.65 -13.74
CA LYS A 421 -11.76 -10.39 -14.35
C LYS A 421 -10.93 -10.03 -15.56
N ASP A 422 -9.61 -10.10 -15.43
CA ASP A 422 -8.70 -9.75 -16.53
C ASP A 422 -8.86 -10.69 -17.72
N VAL A 423 -9.11 -11.97 -17.46
CA VAL A 423 -9.33 -12.97 -18.51
C VAL A 423 -10.65 -12.69 -19.21
N VAL A 424 -11.72 -12.43 -18.45
CA VAL A 424 -13.04 -12.10 -18.99
C VAL A 424 -12.99 -10.80 -19.81
N GLU A 425 -12.38 -9.73 -19.30
CA GLU A 425 -12.26 -8.45 -20.01
C GLU A 425 -11.48 -8.60 -21.33
N LYS A 426 -10.49 -9.50 -21.38
CA LYS A 426 -9.76 -9.81 -22.62
C LYS A 426 -10.55 -10.71 -23.56
N LEU A 427 -11.36 -11.61 -23.03
CA LEU A 427 -12.21 -12.52 -23.81
C LEU A 427 -13.44 -11.82 -24.38
N GLU A 428 -14.02 -10.86 -23.65
CA GLU A 428 -15.25 -10.18 -24.02
C GLU A 428 -15.21 -9.60 -25.46
N PRO A 429 -14.19 -8.82 -25.87
CA PRO A 429 -14.13 -8.29 -27.24
C PRO A 429 -13.88 -9.34 -28.32
N ILE A 430 -13.31 -10.51 -27.98
CA ILE A 430 -12.98 -11.57 -28.95
C ILE A 430 -13.98 -12.73 -28.97
N SER A 431 -14.84 -12.81 -27.95
CA SER A 431 -15.83 -13.88 -27.80
C SER A 431 -17.08 -13.68 -28.65
N PHE A 432 -17.28 -12.46 -29.19
CA PHE A 432 -18.52 -12.01 -29.84
C PHE A 432 -19.79 -12.24 -28.99
N ARG A 433 -19.63 -12.47 -27.68
CA ARG A 433 -20.70 -12.84 -26.76
C ARG A 433 -21.06 -11.63 -25.90
N ILE A 434 -22.28 -11.13 -26.11
CA ILE A 434 -22.80 -9.99 -25.33
C ILE A 434 -23.02 -10.45 -23.88
N GLY A 435 -22.47 -9.70 -22.93
CA GLY A 435 -22.66 -9.94 -21.51
C GLY A 435 -21.86 -11.12 -20.97
N LEU A 436 -20.71 -11.45 -21.59
CA LEU A 436 -19.80 -12.50 -21.09
C LEU A 436 -19.43 -12.27 -19.62
N SER A 437 -19.16 -11.01 -19.26
CA SER A 437 -18.90 -10.60 -17.87
C SER A 437 -20.05 -10.96 -16.94
N TYR A 438 -21.28 -10.55 -17.27
CA TYR A 438 -22.47 -10.90 -16.51
C TYR A 438 -22.65 -12.41 -16.39
N GLU A 439 -22.51 -13.16 -17.48
CA GLU A 439 -22.66 -14.61 -17.42
C GLU A 439 -21.66 -15.27 -16.47
N VAL A 440 -20.39 -14.86 -16.52
CA VAL A 440 -19.34 -15.43 -15.67
C VAL A 440 -19.58 -15.11 -14.20
N TYR A 441 -19.90 -13.85 -13.86
CA TYR A 441 -20.05 -13.43 -12.47
C TYR A 441 -21.36 -13.88 -11.84
N GLU A 442 -22.48 -13.81 -12.54
CA GLU A 442 -23.76 -14.31 -12.04
C GLU A 442 -23.71 -15.82 -11.78
N THR A 443 -23.08 -16.56 -12.69
CA THR A 443 -22.84 -18.00 -12.50
C THR A 443 -21.93 -18.27 -11.31
N LEU A 444 -20.82 -17.54 -11.18
CA LEU A 444 -19.89 -17.70 -10.07
C LEU A 444 -20.57 -17.41 -8.73
N ASN A 445 -21.34 -16.32 -8.65
CA ASN A 445 -22.06 -15.91 -7.44
C ASN A 445 -23.12 -16.95 -7.06
N ALA A 446 -23.92 -17.42 -8.02
CA ALA A 446 -24.94 -18.43 -7.78
C ALA A 446 -24.33 -19.75 -7.26
N LEU A 447 -23.22 -20.20 -7.87
CA LEU A 447 -22.51 -21.39 -7.40
C LEU A 447 -21.85 -21.14 -6.03
N GLN A 448 -21.33 -19.94 -5.78
CA GLN A 448 -20.76 -19.58 -4.48
C GLN A 448 -21.79 -19.65 -3.37
N GLU A 449 -23.00 -19.15 -3.60
CA GLU A 449 -24.08 -19.17 -2.63
C GLU A 449 -24.48 -20.61 -2.24
N VAL A 450 -24.77 -21.44 -3.24
CA VAL A 450 -25.16 -22.85 -3.04
C VAL A 450 -24.05 -23.62 -2.33
N LEU A 451 -22.81 -23.54 -2.84
CA LEU A 451 -21.70 -24.30 -2.28
C LEU A 451 -21.27 -23.79 -0.90
N THR A 452 -21.42 -22.50 -0.59
CA THR A 452 -21.11 -21.99 0.75
C THR A 452 -22.01 -22.66 1.78
N SER A 453 -23.33 -22.71 1.53
CA SER A 453 -24.30 -23.38 2.42
C SER A 453 -23.95 -24.85 2.64
N GLU A 454 -23.65 -25.57 1.56
CA GLU A 454 -23.32 -27.00 1.63
C GLU A 454 -21.99 -27.30 2.36
N LEU A 455 -21.03 -26.39 2.29
CA LEU A 455 -19.71 -26.56 2.89
C LEU A 455 -19.65 -26.18 4.38
N GLU A 456 -20.67 -25.50 4.93
CA GLU A 456 -20.74 -25.14 6.36
C GLU A 456 -20.65 -26.34 7.31
N LYS A 457 -21.04 -27.52 6.85
CA LYS A 457 -20.91 -28.77 7.61
C LYS A 457 -19.46 -29.14 7.94
N HIS A 458 -18.48 -28.64 7.17
CA HIS A 458 -17.07 -28.88 7.44
C HIS A 458 -16.54 -27.82 8.41
N LYS A 459 -16.16 -28.25 9.63
CA LYS A 459 -15.65 -27.36 10.69
C LYS A 459 -14.51 -26.44 10.25
N THR A 460 -13.67 -26.89 9.33
CA THR A 460 -12.55 -26.08 8.80
C THR A 460 -12.97 -25.01 7.81
N PHE A 461 -14.14 -25.16 7.17
CA PHE A 461 -14.74 -24.15 6.31
C PHE A 461 -15.60 -23.18 7.12
N SER A 462 -16.42 -23.67 8.05
CA SER A 462 -17.30 -22.81 8.86
C SER A 462 -16.57 -21.86 9.80
N SER A 463 -15.32 -22.14 10.16
CA SER A 463 -14.47 -21.24 10.93
C SER A 463 -13.94 -20.03 10.16
N LEU A 464 -14.14 -19.97 8.84
CA LEU A 464 -13.67 -18.88 7.98
C LEU A 464 -14.60 -17.65 8.06
N SER A 465 -14.07 -16.45 7.78
CA SER A 465 -14.91 -15.27 7.52
C SER A 465 -15.67 -15.42 6.20
N GLU A 466 -16.75 -14.66 6.00
CA GLU A 466 -17.55 -14.69 4.76
C GLU A 466 -16.71 -14.43 3.50
N GLU A 467 -15.76 -13.51 3.57
CA GLU A 467 -14.82 -13.23 2.48
C GLU A 467 -13.91 -14.43 2.19
N GLN A 468 -13.42 -15.10 3.24
CA GLN A 468 -12.60 -16.29 3.13
C GLN A 468 -13.39 -17.49 2.58
N LYS A 469 -14.67 -17.63 2.96
CA LYS A 469 -15.57 -18.66 2.43
C LYS A 469 -15.75 -18.49 0.92
N LYS A 470 -16.11 -17.29 0.47
CA LYS A 470 -16.26 -16.96 -0.97
C LYS A 470 -14.97 -17.26 -1.75
N ALA A 471 -13.82 -16.84 -1.21
CA ALA A 471 -12.52 -17.13 -1.83
C ALA A 471 -12.23 -18.64 -1.89
N THR A 472 -12.52 -19.38 -0.82
CA THR A 472 -12.34 -20.84 -0.76
C THR A 472 -13.19 -21.55 -1.80
N VAL A 473 -14.47 -21.18 -1.93
CA VAL A 473 -15.37 -21.73 -2.95
C VAL A 473 -14.90 -21.39 -4.37
N PHE A 474 -14.46 -20.15 -4.60
CA PHE A 474 -13.88 -19.74 -5.88
C PHE A 474 -12.71 -20.67 -6.28
N TYR A 475 -11.80 -20.97 -5.35
CA TYR A 475 -10.66 -21.84 -5.64
C TYR A 475 -11.09 -23.30 -5.88
N LEU A 476 -12.05 -23.82 -5.12
CA LEU A 476 -12.61 -25.17 -5.37
C LEU A 476 -13.24 -25.24 -6.76
N LEU A 477 -14.09 -24.28 -7.12
CA LEU A 477 -14.69 -24.20 -8.45
C LEU A 477 -13.63 -24.10 -9.55
N SER A 478 -12.58 -23.30 -9.35
CA SER A 478 -11.51 -23.17 -10.34
C SER A 478 -10.78 -24.49 -10.62
N LEU A 479 -10.65 -25.36 -9.62
CA LEU A 479 -9.99 -26.67 -9.74
C LEU A 479 -10.91 -27.73 -10.34
N TYR A 480 -12.12 -27.85 -9.80
CA TYR A 480 -13.00 -28.99 -10.06
C TYR A 480 -14.03 -28.76 -11.16
N LEU A 481 -14.46 -27.52 -11.39
CA LEU A 481 -15.54 -27.26 -12.33
C LEU A 481 -15.23 -27.77 -13.75
N PRO A 482 -14.01 -27.56 -14.32
CA PRO A 482 -13.66 -28.14 -15.61
C PRO A 482 -13.75 -29.68 -15.64
N GLU A 483 -13.22 -30.33 -14.61
CA GLU A 483 -13.21 -31.80 -14.51
C GLU A 483 -14.63 -32.37 -14.35
N VAL A 484 -15.42 -31.78 -13.47
CA VAL A 484 -16.81 -32.19 -13.20
C VAL A 484 -17.67 -32.09 -14.45
N VAL A 485 -17.56 -30.98 -15.20
CA VAL A 485 -18.32 -30.81 -16.45
C VAL A 485 -17.86 -31.80 -17.51
N GLU A 486 -16.56 -32.06 -17.63
CA GLU A 486 -16.03 -33.06 -18.55
C GLU A 486 -16.58 -34.47 -18.23
N GLU A 487 -16.62 -34.87 -16.96
CA GLU A 487 -17.24 -36.14 -16.52
C GLU A 487 -18.73 -36.21 -16.88
N MET A 488 -19.47 -35.11 -16.69
CA MET A 488 -20.90 -35.05 -16.99
C MET A 488 -21.19 -35.14 -18.49
N VAL A 489 -20.32 -34.55 -19.32
CA VAL A 489 -20.44 -34.60 -20.79
C VAL A 489 -20.09 -36.00 -21.32
N LYS A 490 -19.06 -36.66 -20.78
CA LYS A 490 -18.64 -38.01 -21.19
C LYS A 490 -19.62 -39.13 -20.82
N LYS A 491 -20.51 -38.89 -19.85
CA LYS A 491 -21.55 -39.85 -19.40
C LYS A 491 -22.87 -39.73 -20.16
N LYS A 492 -23.01 -38.71 -21.03
CA LYS A 492 -24.10 -38.58 -21.99
C LYS A 492 -23.65 -39.14 -23.33
#